data_AF-A0A9D8GKS1-F1
#
_entry.id   AF-A0A9D8GKS1-F1
#
_cell.length_a   1.000
_cell.length_b   1.000
_cell.length_c   1.000
_cell.angle_alpha   90.00
_cell.angle_beta   90.00
_cell.angle_gamma   90.00
#
_symmetry.space_group_name_H-M   'P 1'
#
loop_
_entity.id
_entity.type
_entity.pdbx_description
1 polymer ?
#
loop_
_entity_poly.entity_id
_entity_poly.type
_entity_poly.pdbx_seq_one_letter_code
_entity_poly.pdbx_strand_id
1 'polypeptide(L)'
;MSSPPNAVARAARSAPSAARTAAPSLLAPAPPRRPRSSASPRPIDRRCRALPTSRRHYRITVSDVLGLHEIAIRETGGRDGVLNLPIIEAAVARPFGGYYRAIERKAAALVQSLACGHGFQDGNKRTALMALVLFVDNSGYRLLPEDDEARGRELEDMFLDLVTRRTDFEGVVAWLKARLVKEAS
;
A
#
# COMPACT_ATOMS: atom_id res chain seq x y z
N MET A 1 -70.57 -27.57 -42.84
CA MET A 1 -71.50 -27.74 -41.71
C MET A 1 -70.76 -27.35 -40.43
N SER A 2 -71.32 -26.37 -39.72
CA SER A 2 -71.19 -25.99 -38.30
C SER A 2 -69.81 -25.92 -37.61
N SER A 3 -69.34 -24.68 -37.35
CA SER A 3 -69.32 -23.94 -36.06
C SER A 3 -69.48 -24.71 -34.72
N PRO A 4 -69.16 -24.11 -33.54
CA PRO A 4 -67.85 -24.03 -32.88
C PRO A 4 -67.89 -24.49 -31.38
N PRO A 5 -67.58 -23.69 -30.32
CA PRO A 5 -66.41 -23.76 -29.43
C PRO A 5 -66.71 -23.97 -27.92
N ASN A 6 -65.69 -24.09 -27.06
CA ASN A 6 -65.69 -23.61 -25.64
C ASN A 6 -64.31 -23.89 -25.01
N ALA A 7 -63.49 -22.95 -24.50
CA ALA A 7 -63.69 -21.80 -23.60
C ALA A 7 -64.04 -22.17 -22.15
N VAL A 8 -63.07 -22.08 -21.23
CA VAL A 8 -63.24 -21.64 -19.82
C VAL A 8 -61.86 -21.10 -19.35
N ALA A 9 -61.62 -19.78 -19.40
CA ALA A 9 -61.78 -18.77 -18.34
C ALA A 9 -60.52 -18.63 -17.43
N ARG A 10 -59.78 -17.51 -17.51
CA ARG A 10 -60.02 -16.18 -16.89
C ARG A 10 -59.38 -16.11 -15.49
N ALA A 11 -58.16 -15.57 -15.40
CA ALA A 11 -57.83 -14.19 -15.05
C ALA A 11 -58.03 -13.85 -13.55
N ALA A 12 -56.94 -13.41 -12.90
CA ALA A 12 -57.01 -12.41 -11.85
C ALA A 12 -55.69 -11.63 -11.78
N ARG A 13 -55.82 -10.33 -12.04
CA ARG A 13 -54.80 -9.29 -11.88
C ARG A 13 -54.90 -8.70 -10.47
N SER A 14 -53.85 -7.94 -10.13
CA SER A 14 -53.89 -6.68 -9.36
C SER A 14 -53.44 -6.73 -7.89
N ALA A 15 -52.34 -6.03 -7.64
CA ALA A 15 -52.03 -5.34 -6.38
C ALA A 15 -53.07 -4.23 -6.07
N PRO A 16 -53.20 -3.75 -4.82
CA PRO A 16 -52.51 -2.51 -4.38
C PRO A 16 -52.01 -2.56 -2.91
N SER A 17 -50.89 -1.91 -2.54
CA SER A 17 -50.73 -0.54 -2.00
C SER A 17 -51.63 -0.16 -0.81
N ALA A 18 -51.06 -0.05 0.40
CA ALA A 18 -51.01 1.18 1.21
C ALA A 18 -50.62 0.94 2.70
N ALA A 19 -49.57 1.66 3.10
CA ALA A 19 -49.39 2.41 4.35
C ALA A 19 -49.67 1.77 5.74
N ARG A 20 -48.62 1.77 6.58
CA ARG A 20 -48.73 2.04 8.03
C ARG A 20 -47.41 2.57 8.61
N THR A 21 -47.38 3.90 8.77
CA THR A 21 -47.02 4.71 9.95
C THR A 21 -45.82 4.38 10.85
N ALA A 22 -45.07 5.46 11.16
CA ALA A 22 -44.36 5.82 12.41
C ALA A 22 -42.84 5.56 12.53
N ALA A 23 -42.07 6.66 12.57
CA ALA A 23 -40.79 6.79 13.28
C ALA A 23 -41.06 7.03 14.79
N PRO A 24 -40.11 6.73 15.69
CA PRO A 24 -39.14 7.76 16.10
C PRO A 24 -37.70 7.27 16.34
N SER A 25 -36.77 8.22 16.28
CA SER A 25 -35.36 8.12 16.65
C SER A 25 -35.15 7.56 18.06
N LEU A 26 -34.35 6.49 18.18
CA LEU A 26 -33.61 6.17 19.40
C LEU A 26 -32.19 5.70 19.06
N LEU A 27 -31.28 6.64 19.23
CA LEU A 27 -29.85 6.51 19.45
C LEU A 27 -29.58 5.67 20.71
N ALA A 28 -28.90 4.52 20.58
CA ALA A 28 -28.25 3.81 21.69
C ALA A 28 -27.21 2.80 21.14
N PRO A 29 -26.21 2.37 21.92
CA PRO A 29 -24.84 2.85 21.83
C PRO A 29 -23.87 1.89 21.12
N ALA A 30 -22.77 2.47 20.63
CA ALA A 30 -21.64 1.78 20.03
C ALA A 30 -21.10 0.64 20.93
N PRO A 31 -20.65 -0.48 20.34
CA PRO A 31 -20.03 -1.56 21.10
C PRO A 31 -18.74 -1.09 21.81
N PRO A 32 -18.36 -1.73 22.94
CA PRO A 32 -17.25 -1.28 23.78
C PRO A 32 -15.95 -1.23 22.98
N ARG A 33 -15.29 -0.06 23.05
CA ARG A 33 -13.92 0.13 22.55
C ARG A 33 -13.04 -0.95 23.17
N ARG A 34 -12.44 -1.81 22.34
CA ARG A 34 -11.41 -2.73 22.80
C ARG A 34 -10.35 -1.93 23.58
N PRO A 35 -9.85 -2.43 24.71
CA PRO A 35 -8.75 -1.78 25.41
C PRO A 35 -7.60 -1.63 24.41
N ARG A 36 -7.02 -0.43 24.34
CA ARG A 36 -5.78 -0.17 23.63
C ARG A 36 -4.78 -1.21 24.11
N SER A 37 -4.48 -2.20 23.28
CA SER A 37 -3.39 -3.10 23.54
C SER A 37 -2.14 -2.24 23.59
N SER A 38 -1.59 -2.09 24.78
CA SER A 38 -0.25 -1.61 25.05
C SER A 38 0.76 -2.59 24.45
N ALA A 39 0.80 -2.67 23.12
CA ALA A 39 1.95 -3.19 22.41
C ALA A 39 3.02 -2.11 22.50
N SER A 40 3.82 -2.20 23.57
CA SER A 40 5.10 -1.52 23.70
C SER A 40 5.81 -1.55 22.33
N PRO A 41 6.31 -0.41 21.81
CA PRO A 41 7.14 -0.43 20.62
C PRO A 41 8.30 -1.38 20.87
N ARG A 42 8.42 -2.44 20.06
CA ARG A 42 9.57 -3.33 20.13
C ARG A 42 10.83 -2.46 20.01
N PRO A 43 11.88 -2.71 20.81
CA PRO A 43 13.05 -1.87 20.78
C PRO A 43 13.71 -2.01 19.40
N ILE A 44 13.56 -0.95 18.60
CA ILE A 44 14.42 -0.70 17.44
C ILE A 44 15.84 -0.76 17.99
N ASP A 45 16.66 -1.65 17.43
CA ASP A 45 18.02 -1.95 17.88
C ASP A 45 18.77 -0.65 18.24
N ARG A 46 19.14 -0.52 19.52
CA ARG A 46 19.89 0.60 20.11
C ARG A 46 21.33 0.74 19.56
N ARG A 47 21.67 0.05 18.47
CA ARG A 47 22.91 0.23 17.70
C ARG A 47 22.78 1.14 16.49
N CYS A 48 21.68 1.87 16.33
CA CYS A 48 21.64 3.07 15.48
C CYS A 48 22.48 4.18 16.13
N ARG A 49 23.80 4.00 16.10
CA ARG A 49 24.81 4.98 16.49
C ARG A 49 24.66 6.18 15.57
N ALA A 50 24.07 7.24 16.13
CA ALA A 50 24.05 8.64 15.68
C ALA A 50 24.52 8.86 14.23
N LEU A 51 23.58 9.03 13.30
CA LEU A 51 23.93 9.49 11.96
C LEU A 51 24.08 11.03 11.97
N PRO A 52 25.25 11.55 11.54
CA PRO A 52 25.51 12.98 11.54
C PRO A 52 24.60 13.70 10.53
N THR A 53 24.01 14.79 10.98
CA THR A 53 23.20 15.73 10.21
C THR A 53 24.08 16.50 9.21
N SER A 54 24.35 15.89 8.05
CA SER A 54 24.79 16.61 6.85
C SER A 54 24.06 16.04 5.62
N ARG A 55 23.10 16.82 5.11
CA ARG A 55 21.93 16.37 4.31
C ARG A 55 22.30 15.86 2.91
N ARG A 56 22.46 14.55 2.76
CA ARG A 56 22.32 13.80 1.51
C ARG A 56 21.20 12.78 1.70
N HIS A 57 20.37 12.52 0.68
CA HIS A 57 19.34 11.48 0.78
C HIS A 57 20.00 10.13 1.12
N TYR A 58 19.37 9.36 1.99
CA TYR A 58 19.90 8.08 2.45
C TYR A 58 20.17 7.16 1.25
N ARG A 59 21.34 6.51 1.25
CA ARG A 59 21.71 5.59 0.17
C ARG A 59 21.43 4.16 0.60
N ILE A 60 20.29 3.64 0.14
CA ILE A 60 19.93 2.23 0.36
C ILE A 60 20.97 1.32 -0.28
N THR A 61 21.33 0.25 0.42
CA THR A 61 22.27 -0.78 -0.03
C THR A 61 21.53 -2.06 -0.39
N VAL A 62 22.20 -2.96 -1.13
CA VAL A 62 21.65 -4.27 -1.46
C VAL A 62 21.40 -5.08 -0.18
N SER A 63 22.30 -5.00 0.80
CA SER A 63 22.16 -5.65 2.09
C SER A 63 20.90 -5.18 2.84
N ASP A 64 20.56 -3.89 2.77
CA ASP A 64 19.32 -3.39 3.38
C ASP A 64 18.10 -4.04 2.71
N VAL A 65 18.09 -4.11 1.37
CA VAL A 65 16.97 -4.73 0.62
C VAL A 65 16.84 -6.23 0.93
N LEU A 66 17.95 -6.96 1.04
CA LEU A 66 17.95 -8.37 1.42
C LEU A 66 17.44 -8.57 2.85
N GLY A 67 17.88 -7.75 3.81
CA GLY A 67 17.39 -7.81 5.18
C GLY A 67 15.91 -7.47 5.30
N LEU A 68 15.44 -6.48 4.54
CA LEU A 68 14.01 -6.16 4.43
C LEU A 68 13.21 -7.30 3.80
N HIS A 69 13.77 -8.03 2.84
CA HIS A 69 13.13 -9.20 2.26
C HIS A 69 12.95 -10.32 3.28
N GLU A 70 13.98 -10.63 4.06
CA GLU A 70 13.92 -11.61 5.14
C GLU A 70 12.83 -11.25 6.17
N ILE A 71 12.78 -9.97 6.58
CA ILE A 71 11.73 -9.47 7.48
C ILE A 71 10.34 -9.66 6.85
N ALA A 72 10.17 -9.26 5.59
CA ALA A 72 8.90 -9.38 4.87
C ALA A 72 8.40 -10.82 4.82
N ILE A 73 9.25 -11.78 4.42
CA ILE A 73 8.88 -13.19 4.35
C ILE A 73 8.58 -13.76 5.74
N ARG A 74 9.35 -13.38 6.76
CA ARG A 74 9.11 -13.83 8.14
C ARG A 74 7.76 -13.37 8.68
N GLU A 75 7.33 -12.16 8.39
CA GLU A 75 6.09 -11.59 8.94
C GLU A 75 4.83 -12.06 8.22
N THR A 76 4.91 -12.24 6.91
CA THR A 76 3.72 -12.50 6.07
C THR A 76 3.70 -13.88 5.45
N GLY A 77 4.79 -14.65 5.57
CA GLY A 77 4.96 -15.93 4.91
C GLY A 77 5.25 -15.80 3.41
N GLY A 78 5.72 -16.88 2.80
CA GLY A 78 6.08 -16.93 1.39
C GLY A 78 7.28 -17.85 1.16
N ARG A 79 7.71 -17.94 -0.10
CA ARG A 79 8.96 -18.63 -0.44
C ARG A 79 10.11 -17.64 -0.36
N ASP A 80 11.02 -17.89 0.57
CA ASP A 80 12.29 -17.18 0.64
C ASP A 80 13.18 -17.62 -0.54
N GLY A 81 13.94 -16.67 -1.08
CA GLY A 81 14.88 -16.95 -2.16
C GLY A 81 15.12 -15.76 -3.08
N VAL A 82 16.40 -15.49 -3.35
CA VAL A 82 16.83 -14.56 -4.38
C VAL A 82 16.82 -15.27 -5.74
N LEU A 83 16.05 -14.76 -6.69
CA LEU A 83 16.04 -15.27 -8.06
C LEU A 83 17.22 -14.68 -8.85
N ASN A 84 17.36 -13.36 -8.81
CA ASN A 84 18.31 -12.62 -9.64
C ASN A 84 18.89 -11.45 -8.87
N LEU A 85 20.07 -11.66 -8.28
CA LEU A 85 20.81 -10.61 -7.58
C LEU A 85 21.14 -9.40 -8.46
N PRO A 86 21.55 -9.55 -9.75
CA PRO A 86 21.87 -8.39 -10.61
C PRO A 86 20.69 -7.44 -10.82
N ILE A 87 19.45 -7.94 -10.78
CA ILE A 87 18.26 -7.10 -10.91
C ILE A 87 18.07 -6.24 -9.66
N ILE A 88 18.33 -6.80 -8.48
CA ILE A 88 18.25 -6.09 -7.20
C ILE A 88 19.35 -5.02 -7.14
N GLU A 89 20.57 -5.36 -7.54
CA GLU A 89 21.69 -4.41 -7.62
C GLU A 89 21.37 -3.23 -8.56
N ALA A 90 20.83 -3.51 -9.75
CA ALA A 90 20.40 -2.49 -10.69
C ALA A 90 19.27 -1.61 -10.11
N ALA A 91 18.31 -2.21 -9.40
CA ALA A 91 17.20 -1.49 -8.77
C ALA A 91 17.69 -0.52 -7.69
N VAL A 92 18.66 -0.94 -6.86
CA VAL A 92 19.28 -0.12 -5.81
C VAL A 92 20.18 0.98 -6.40
N ALA A 93 20.85 0.70 -7.51
CA ALA A 93 21.72 1.68 -8.17
C ALA A 93 20.94 2.79 -8.88
N ARG A 94 19.78 2.46 -9.47
CA ARG A 94 19.00 3.36 -10.34
C ARG A 94 18.68 4.75 -9.73
N PRO A 95 18.21 4.88 -8.47
CA PRO A 95 17.94 6.19 -7.86
C PRO A 95 19.16 7.11 -7.79
N PHE A 96 20.37 6.54 -7.77
CA PHE A 96 21.62 7.28 -7.59
C PHE A 96 22.45 7.41 -8.87
N GLY A 97 21.91 7.02 -10.02
CA GLY A 97 22.57 7.15 -11.33
C GLY A 97 22.71 8.59 -11.86
N GLY A 98 22.39 9.62 -11.06
CA GLY A 98 22.56 11.04 -11.43
C GLY A 98 21.35 11.71 -12.11
N TYR A 99 20.39 10.93 -12.62
CA TYR A 99 19.19 11.44 -13.31
C TYR A 99 18.08 11.93 -12.36
N TYR A 100 18.09 11.48 -11.11
CA TYR A 100 17.04 11.79 -10.13
C TYR A 100 17.59 12.71 -9.04
N ARG A 101 17.21 14.00 -9.08
CA ARG A 101 17.62 14.99 -8.07
C ARG A 101 16.71 14.98 -6.84
N ALA A 102 15.40 15.08 -7.08
CA ALA A 102 14.37 15.15 -6.05
C ALA A 102 14.14 13.80 -5.35
N ILE A 103 13.72 13.81 -4.08
CA ILE A 103 13.56 12.59 -3.29
C ILE A 103 12.43 11.71 -3.82
N GLU A 104 11.31 12.33 -4.21
CA GLU A 104 10.13 11.66 -4.77
C GLU A 104 10.48 10.87 -6.03
N ARG A 105 11.37 11.42 -6.87
CA ARG A 105 11.84 10.74 -8.08
C ARG A 105 12.79 9.59 -7.78
N LYS A 106 13.67 9.74 -6.77
CA LYS A 106 14.53 8.64 -6.30
C LYS A 106 13.71 7.50 -5.71
N ALA A 107 12.73 7.83 -4.88
CA ALA A 107 11.79 6.89 -4.28
C ALA A 107 10.98 6.16 -5.36
N ALA A 108 10.40 6.88 -6.33
CA ALA A 108 9.67 6.27 -7.44
C ALA A 108 10.55 5.32 -8.26
N ALA A 109 11.80 5.70 -8.54
CA ALA A 109 12.74 4.86 -9.29
C ALA A 109 13.11 3.58 -8.53
N LEU A 110 13.30 3.67 -7.21
CA LEU A 110 13.58 2.53 -6.35
C LEU A 110 12.40 1.55 -6.36
N VAL A 111 11.20 2.07 -6.07
CA VAL A 111 9.96 1.30 -5.96
C VAL A 111 9.61 0.60 -7.25
N GLN A 112 9.62 1.32 -8.36
CA GLN A 112 9.30 0.74 -9.67
C GLN A 112 10.28 -0.39 -10.03
N SER A 113 11.57 -0.23 -9.72
CA SER A 113 12.57 -1.24 -10.06
C SER A 113 12.46 -2.48 -9.17
N LEU A 114 12.22 -2.32 -7.88
CA LEU A 114 12.07 -3.44 -6.96
C LEU A 114 10.74 -4.18 -7.15
N ALA A 115 9.63 -3.45 -7.33
CA ALA A 115 8.31 -4.04 -7.49
C ALA A 115 8.14 -4.79 -8.82
N CYS A 116 8.69 -4.24 -9.92
CA CYS A 116 8.56 -4.81 -11.26
C CYS A 116 9.76 -5.68 -11.69
N GLY A 117 10.89 -5.61 -10.97
CA GLY A 117 12.11 -6.32 -11.35
C GLY A 117 12.05 -7.84 -11.14
N HIS A 118 11.18 -8.34 -10.25
CA HIS A 118 11.11 -9.76 -9.90
C HIS A 118 12.47 -10.35 -9.47
N GLY A 119 13.19 -9.64 -8.60
CA GLY A 119 14.48 -10.09 -8.06
C GLY A 119 14.38 -11.24 -7.06
N PHE A 120 13.22 -11.39 -6.41
CA PHE A 120 12.93 -12.40 -5.38
C PHE A 120 11.88 -13.40 -5.84
N GLN A 121 11.90 -14.60 -5.25
CA GLN A 121 10.95 -15.68 -5.56
C GLN A 121 9.51 -15.33 -5.16
N ASP A 122 9.34 -14.67 -4.03
CA ASP A 122 8.09 -14.07 -3.57
C ASP A 122 8.40 -12.72 -2.90
N GLY A 123 7.42 -11.99 -2.40
CA GLY A 123 7.64 -10.85 -1.52
C GLY A 123 8.09 -9.56 -2.21
N ASN A 124 8.34 -9.54 -3.53
CA ASN A 124 8.85 -8.38 -4.27
C ASN A 124 8.12 -7.05 -3.94
N LYS A 125 6.78 -7.07 -3.93
CA LYS A 125 5.96 -5.89 -3.59
C LYS A 125 6.16 -5.43 -2.14
N ARG A 126 6.17 -6.39 -1.21
CA ARG A 126 6.34 -6.15 0.24
C ARG A 126 7.72 -5.58 0.54
N THR A 127 8.77 -6.20 -0.03
CA THR A 127 10.15 -5.70 0.08
C THR A 127 10.29 -4.30 -0.50
N ALA A 128 9.67 -4.02 -1.65
CA ALA A 128 9.71 -2.70 -2.26
C ALA A 128 8.98 -1.64 -1.42
N LEU A 129 7.86 -1.99 -0.77
CA LEU A 129 7.14 -1.11 0.16
C LEU A 129 8.00 -0.80 1.40
N MET A 130 8.60 -1.81 2.02
CA MET A 130 9.49 -1.61 3.17
C MET A 130 10.71 -0.78 2.79
N ALA A 131 11.28 -1.02 1.60
CA ALA A 131 12.43 -0.26 1.09
C ALA A 131 12.09 1.22 0.85
N LEU A 132 10.87 1.52 0.39
CA LEU A 132 10.38 2.89 0.25
C LEU A 132 10.32 3.60 1.60
N VAL A 133 9.69 2.98 2.59
CA VAL A 133 9.53 3.56 3.93
C VAL A 133 10.90 3.82 4.56
N LEU A 134 11.78 2.81 4.55
CA LEU A 134 13.14 2.93 5.08
C LEU A 134 13.95 4.03 4.37
N PHE A 135 13.83 4.14 3.05
CA PHE A 135 14.53 5.18 2.27
C PHE A 135 14.04 6.59 2.61
N VAL A 136 12.72 6.77 2.75
CA VAL A 136 12.09 8.07 3.05
C VAL A 136 12.41 8.50 4.47
N ASP A 137 12.20 7.62 5.44
CA ASP A 137 12.41 7.90 6.87
C ASP A 137 13.88 8.26 7.15
N ASN A 138 14.82 7.45 6.63
CA ASN A 138 16.25 7.73 6.80
C ASN A 138 16.73 8.96 6.01
N SER A 139 15.95 9.45 5.04
CA SER A 139 16.23 10.69 4.32
C SER A 139 15.70 11.93 5.03
N GLY A 140 15.02 11.80 6.18
CA GLY A 140 14.43 12.90 6.94
C GLY A 140 13.10 13.39 6.38
N TYR A 141 12.35 12.50 5.76
CA TYR A 141 11.01 12.76 5.25
C TYR A 141 10.03 11.79 5.90
N ARG A 142 8.76 12.14 5.90
CA ARG A 142 7.65 11.32 6.39
C ARG A 142 6.61 11.17 5.28
N LEU A 143 6.04 9.98 5.16
CA LEU A 143 4.90 9.71 4.30
C LEU A 143 3.59 9.96 5.04
N LEU A 144 2.70 10.73 4.42
CA LEU A 144 1.31 10.88 4.84
C LEU A 144 0.40 9.80 4.23
N PRO A 145 -0.72 9.46 4.89
CA PRO A 145 -1.11 9.91 6.24
C PRO A 145 -0.22 9.33 7.34
N GLU A 146 -0.17 9.96 8.52
CA GLU A 146 0.64 9.44 9.65
C GLU A 146 0.03 8.19 10.30
N ASP A 147 -1.28 7.99 10.11
CA ASP A 147 -1.97 6.80 10.56
C ASP A 147 -1.45 5.57 9.79
N ASP A 148 -0.86 4.61 10.52
CA ASP A 148 -0.20 3.45 9.93
C ASP A 148 -1.14 2.58 9.08
N GLU A 149 -2.40 2.42 9.48
CA GLU A 149 -3.37 1.61 8.74
C GLU A 149 -3.84 2.30 7.45
N ALA A 150 -4.09 3.61 7.50
CA ALA A 150 -4.43 4.40 6.32
C ALA A 150 -3.23 4.49 5.36
N ARG A 151 -2.02 4.71 5.89
CA ARG A 151 -0.78 4.75 5.12
C ARG A 151 -0.50 3.44 4.42
N GLY A 152 -0.64 2.32 5.13
CA GLY A 152 -0.48 0.98 4.58
C GLY A 152 -1.41 0.75 3.40
N ARG A 153 -2.71 1.06 3.55
CA ARG A 153 -3.70 0.92 2.48
C ARG A 153 -3.38 1.76 1.25
N GLU A 154 -3.07 3.05 1.44
CA GLU A 154 -2.77 3.93 0.30
C GLU A 154 -1.48 3.52 -0.43
N LEU A 155 -0.48 3.01 0.30
CA LEU A 155 0.73 2.46 -0.30
C LEU A 155 0.41 1.19 -1.10
N GLU A 156 -0.34 0.26 -0.52
CA GLU A 156 -0.74 -0.97 -1.21
C GLU A 156 -1.50 -0.69 -2.50
N ASP A 157 -2.45 0.25 -2.48
CA ASP A 157 -3.22 0.68 -3.65
C ASP A 157 -2.30 1.27 -4.73
N MET A 158 -1.39 2.17 -4.36
CA MET A 158 -0.42 2.76 -5.29
C MET A 158 0.49 1.70 -5.91
N PHE A 159 0.99 0.75 -5.12
CA PHE A 159 1.81 -0.35 -5.62
C PHE A 159 1.02 -1.30 -6.54
N LEU A 160 -0.24 -1.55 -6.21
CA LEU A 160 -1.12 -2.33 -7.07
C LEU A 160 -1.32 -1.63 -8.42
N ASP A 161 -1.59 -0.32 -8.41
CA ASP A 161 -1.73 0.48 -9.62
C ASP A 161 -0.46 0.52 -10.47
N LEU A 162 0.70 0.60 -9.83
CA LEU A 162 2.00 0.54 -10.51
C LEU A 162 2.23 -0.82 -11.19
N VAL A 163 2.00 -1.92 -10.48
CA VAL A 163 2.23 -3.28 -11.02
C VAL A 163 1.21 -3.65 -12.09
N THR A 164 -0.04 -3.19 -11.93
CA THR A 164 -1.10 -3.35 -12.94
C THR A 164 -0.99 -2.37 -14.10
N ARG A 165 0.00 -1.47 -14.07
CA ARG A 165 0.25 -0.41 -15.07
C ARG A 165 -0.92 0.56 -15.25
N ARG A 166 -1.73 0.76 -14.20
CA ARG A 166 -2.73 1.83 -14.13
C ARG A 166 -2.11 3.20 -13.85
N THR A 167 -0.92 3.20 -13.24
CA THR A 167 -0.11 4.40 -13.02
C THR A 167 1.27 4.22 -13.64
N ASP A 168 1.81 5.29 -14.22
CA ASP A 168 3.14 5.32 -14.79
C ASP A 168 4.16 5.92 -13.81
N PHE A 169 5.41 6.07 -14.26
CA PHE A 169 6.47 6.62 -13.41
C PHE A 169 6.13 8.03 -12.88
N GLU A 170 5.60 8.90 -13.73
CA GLU A 170 5.25 10.27 -13.33
C GLU A 170 4.05 10.29 -12.39
N GLY A 171 3.09 9.37 -12.56
CA GLY A 171 1.99 9.15 -11.62
C GLY A 171 2.48 8.80 -10.22
N VAL A 172 3.45 7.88 -10.09
CA VAL A 172 4.07 7.54 -8.80
C VAL A 172 4.79 8.75 -8.20
N VAL A 173 5.53 9.51 -9.02
CA VAL A 173 6.23 10.72 -8.57
C VAL A 173 5.24 11.75 -8.04
N ALA A 174 4.14 11.99 -8.75
CA ALA A 174 3.10 12.92 -8.33
C ALA A 174 2.43 12.47 -7.02
N TRP A 175 2.13 11.17 -6.91
CA TRP A 175 1.57 10.58 -5.70
C TRP A 175 2.49 10.75 -4.48
N LEU A 176 3.78 10.47 -4.65
CA LEU A 176 4.79 10.63 -3.61
C LEU A 176 4.97 12.10 -3.22
N LYS A 177 5.04 12.99 -4.21
CA LYS A 177 5.20 14.44 -3.97
C LYS A 177 4.05 15.02 -3.12
N ALA A 178 2.83 14.51 -3.28
CA ALA A 178 1.68 14.95 -2.50
C ALA A 178 1.70 14.47 -1.03
N ARG A 179 2.44 13.40 -0.73
CA ARG A 179 2.44 12.73 0.58
C ARG A 179 3.75 12.85 1.34
N LEU A 180 4.84 13.21 0.66
CA LEU A 180 6.14 13.39 1.27
C LEU A 180 6.21 14.76 1.95
N VAL A 181 6.25 14.74 3.27
CA VAL A 181 6.48 15.93 4.08
C VAL A 181 7.90 15.84 4.64
N LYS A 182 8.64 16.95 4.56
CA LYS A 182 9.96 17.01 5.17
C LYS A 182 9.79 17.11 6.68
N GLU A 183 10.44 16.22 7.44
CA GLU A 183 10.48 16.39 8.88
C GLU A 183 11.30 17.65 9.20
N ALA A 184 10.66 18.62 9.82
CA ALA A 184 11.34 19.79 10.34
C ALA A 184 12.11 19.36 11.60
N SER A 185 13.41 19.11 11.45
CA SER A 185 14.34 19.00 12.58
C SER A 185 14.50 20.33 13.30
#